data_AF-A0A059FTQ0-F1
#
_entry.id   AF-A0A059FTQ0-F1
#
_cell.length_a   1.000
_cell.length_b   1.000
_cell.length_c   1.000
_cell.angle_alpha   90.00
_cell.angle_beta   90.00
_cell.angle_gamma   90.00
#
_symmetry.space_group_name_H-M   'P 1'
#
loop_
_entity.id
_entity.type
_entity.pdbx_description
1 polymer ?
#
loop_
_entity_poly.entity_id
_entity_poly.type
_entity_poly.pdbx_seq_one_letter_code
_entity_poly.pdbx_strand_id
1 'polypeptide(L)'
;MRTLVLSLAAIGLLAGCGKSDKATLVASCTAEGESQQACACIADAMETNLSPDLFKRTAQAIGREKQEVERFVLSLTPDDQMEFAAVVGDMFTCKLAPEKD
;
A
#
# COMPACT_ATOMS: atom_id res chain seq x y z
N MET A 1 -32.26 33.46 28.12
CA MET A 1 -30.95 32.86 28.49
C MET A 1 -30.95 31.46 27.92
N ARG A 2 -30.48 31.27 26.69
CA ARG A 2 -29.10 30.94 26.31
C ARG A 2 -28.57 29.66 26.99
N THR A 3 -28.44 28.64 26.14
CA THR A 3 -27.41 27.58 26.11
C THR A 3 -27.32 26.59 27.25
N LEU A 4 -27.66 25.33 26.95
CA LEU A 4 -26.83 24.16 27.28
C LEU A 4 -26.84 23.19 26.10
N VAL A 5 -25.96 23.42 25.14
CA VAL A 5 -25.53 22.41 24.17
C VAL A 5 -24.45 21.61 24.89
N LEU A 6 -24.78 20.42 25.39
CA LEU A 6 -23.77 19.48 25.88
C LEU A 6 -23.07 18.83 24.69
N SER A 7 -21.87 19.33 24.42
CA SER A 7 -20.84 18.59 23.70
C SER A 7 -20.40 17.37 24.51
N LEU A 8 -20.48 16.18 23.93
CA LEU A 8 -19.51 15.12 24.21
C LEU A 8 -19.01 14.56 22.89
N ALA A 9 -17.86 15.09 22.50
CA ALA A 9 -16.94 14.48 21.56
C ALA A 9 -16.48 13.13 22.14
N ALA A 10 -16.90 12.03 21.53
CA ALA A 10 -16.33 10.71 21.75
C ALA A 10 -16.72 9.78 20.60
N ILE A 11 -16.12 9.98 19.42
CA ILE A 11 -16.13 8.94 18.39
C ILE A 11 -14.67 8.56 18.10
N GLY A 12 -14.24 7.55 18.87
CA GLY A 12 -13.30 6.51 18.50
C GLY A 12 -12.08 6.89 17.66
N LEU A 13 -11.00 7.29 18.32
CA LEU A 13 -9.65 7.01 17.81
C LEU A 13 -9.36 5.51 17.98
N LEU A 14 -9.94 4.68 17.11
CA LEU A 14 -9.57 3.26 16.94
C LEU A 14 -8.53 3.09 15.82
N ALA A 15 -7.73 4.12 15.54
CA ALA A 15 -6.55 4.00 14.68
C ALA A 15 -5.39 3.41 15.51
N GLY A 16 -5.50 2.16 15.93
CA GLY A 16 -4.52 1.56 16.86
C GLY A 16 -4.11 0.11 16.60
N CYS A 17 -4.91 -0.67 15.88
CA CYS A 17 -4.53 -2.02 15.45
C CYS A 17 -4.78 -2.19 13.94
N GLY A 18 -4.22 -1.27 13.15
CA GLY A 18 -4.23 -1.35 11.69
C GLY A 18 -3.09 -2.23 11.19
N LYS A 19 -3.38 -3.10 10.22
CA LYS A 19 -2.35 -3.81 9.44
C LYS A 19 -1.42 -2.78 8.80
N SER A 20 -0.11 -3.00 8.87
CA SER A 20 0.90 -2.11 8.27
C SER A 20 0.69 -1.98 6.76
N ASP A 21 1.26 -0.94 6.15
CA ASP A 21 1.12 -0.69 4.72
C ASP A 21 1.76 -1.81 3.89
N LYS A 22 2.96 -2.27 4.27
CA LYS A 22 3.57 -3.50 3.73
C LYS A 22 2.63 -4.70 3.87
N ALA A 23 2.14 -4.97 5.07
CA ALA A 23 1.29 -6.14 5.29
C ALA A 23 -0.02 -6.04 4.50
N THR A 24 -0.55 -4.83 4.31
CA THR A 24 -1.74 -4.55 3.48
C THR A 24 -1.49 -4.89 2.01
N LEU A 25 -0.35 -4.47 1.46
CA LEU A 25 0.06 -4.82 0.10
C LEU A 25 0.27 -6.32 -0.08
N VAL A 26 0.97 -6.98 0.86
CA VAL A 26 1.16 -8.44 0.84
C VAL A 26 -0.18 -9.17 0.80
N ALA A 27 -1.11 -8.79 1.68
CA ALA A 27 -2.42 -9.42 1.73
C ALA A 27 -3.25 -9.18 0.46
N SER A 28 -3.13 -8.01 -0.18
CA SER A 28 -3.81 -7.74 -1.46
C SER A 28 -3.26 -8.63 -2.57
N CYS A 29 -1.93 -8.62 -2.74
CA CYS A 29 -1.25 -9.40 -3.77
C CYS A 29 -1.53 -10.90 -3.62
N THR A 30 -1.53 -11.44 -2.38
CA THR A 30 -1.86 -12.85 -2.15
C THR A 30 -3.33 -13.16 -2.45
N ALA A 31 -4.25 -12.22 -2.18
CA ALA A 31 -5.66 -12.38 -2.55
C ALA A 31 -5.88 -12.40 -4.08
N GLU A 32 -4.95 -11.84 -4.86
CA GLU A 32 -4.94 -11.87 -6.33
C GLU A 32 -4.30 -13.14 -6.90
N GLY A 33 -3.85 -14.07 -6.05
CA GLY A 33 -3.37 -15.40 -6.44
C GLY A 33 -1.86 -15.56 -6.54
N GLU A 34 -1.09 -14.52 -6.19
CA GLU A 34 0.37 -14.59 -6.09
C GLU A 34 0.81 -15.25 -4.77
N SER A 35 2.01 -15.84 -4.74
CA SER A 35 2.51 -16.47 -3.52
C SER A 35 2.84 -15.47 -2.42
N GLN A 36 2.73 -15.91 -1.15
CA GLN A 36 3.07 -15.04 -0.01
C GLN A 36 4.52 -14.52 -0.10
N GLN A 37 5.45 -15.34 -0.59
CA GLN A 37 6.85 -14.98 -0.75
C GLN A 37 7.04 -13.92 -1.85
N ALA A 38 6.42 -14.10 -3.02
CA ALA A 38 6.48 -13.12 -4.10
C ALA A 38 5.88 -11.78 -3.64
N CYS A 39 4.73 -11.80 -2.97
CA CYS A 39 4.07 -10.61 -2.46
C CYS A 39 4.88 -9.89 -1.37
N ALA A 40 5.54 -10.64 -0.49
CA ALA A 40 6.45 -10.07 0.50
C ALA A 40 7.63 -9.35 -0.16
N CYS A 41 8.27 -9.99 -1.15
CA CYS A 41 9.37 -9.42 -1.92
C CYS A 41 8.95 -8.15 -2.66
N ILE A 42 7.79 -8.18 -3.33
CA ILE A 42 7.22 -7.03 -4.04
C ILE A 42 6.97 -5.86 -3.09
N ALA A 43 6.37 -6.13 -1.92
CA ALA A 43 6.10 -5.09 -0.93
C ALA A 43 7.40 -4.52 -0.33
N ASP A 44 8.43 -5.36 -0.13
CA ASP A 44 9.76 -4.94 0.30
C ASP A 44 10.47 -4.05 -0.73
N ALA A 45 10.42 -4.43 -2.01
CA ALA A 45 10.99 -3.64 -3.10
C ALA A 45 10.35 -2.24 -3.17
N MET A 46 9.02 -2.18 -3.02
CA MET A 46 8.30 -0.91 -2.95
C MET A 46 8.64 -0.10 -1.70
N GLU A 47 8.68 -0.71 -0.51
CA GLU A 47 9.01 0.01 0.74
C GLU A 47 10.44 0.55 0.75
N THR A 48 11.37 -0.16 0.10
CA THR A 48 12.79 0.21 0.04
C THR A 48 13.05 1.34 -0.96
N ASN A 49 12.41 1.29 -2.12
CA ASN A 49 12.76 2.15 -3.25
C ASN A 49 11.80 3.32 -3.48
N LEU A 50 10.54 3.23 -3.03
CA LEU A 50 9.62 4.35 -3.11
C LEU A 50 9.81 5.27 -1.91
N SER A 51 9.56 6.56 -2.12
CA SER A 51 9.46 7.53 -1.06
C SER A 51 8.39 7.08 -0.06
N PRO A 52 8.56 7.36 1.25
CA PRO A 52 7.60 6.92 2.27
C PRO A 52 6.17 7.37 2.00
N ASP A 53 5.99 8.55 1.39
CA ASP A 53 4.68 9.05 0.99
C ASP A 53 4.09 8.25 -0.19
N LEU A 54 4.87 8.00 -1.24
CA LEU A 54 4.42 7.23 -2.40
C LEU A 54 4.12 5.77 -2.02
N PHE A 55 4.93 5.16 -1.16
CA PHE A 55 4.66 3.81 -0.63
C PHE A 55 3.33 3.76 0.13
N LYS A 56 3.08 4.73 1.02
CA LYS A 56 1.84 4.84 1.77
C LYS A 56 0.62 5.04 0.85
N ARG A 57 0.74 5.93 -0.15
CA ARG A 57 -0.32 6.14 -1.16
C ARG A 57 -0.58 4.88 -1.97
N THR A 58 0.46 4.12 -2.32
CA THR A 58 0.34 2.83 -3.02
C THR A 58 -0.40 1.81 -2.16
N ALA A 59 -0.04 1.67 -0.89
CA ALA A 59 -0.73 0.77 0.04
C ALA A 59 -2.20 1.14 0.26
N GLN A 60 -2.51 2.44 0.30
CA GLN A 60 -3.88 2.95 0.34
C GLN A 60 -4.65 2.57 -0.93
N ALA A 61 -4.18 3.00 -2.10
CA ALA A 61 -4.89 2.83 -3.36
C ALA A 61 -5.03 1.35 -3.77
N ILE A 62 -3.92 0.62 -3.81
CA ILE A 62 -3.91 -0.77 -4.28
C ILE A 62 -4.38 -1.71 -3.18
N GLY A 63 -3.81 -1.56 -1.98
CA GLY A 63 -4.03 -2.53 -0.91
C GLY A 63 -5.39 -2.38 -0.21
N ARG A 64 -5.84 -1.16 0.06
CA ARG A 64 -7.09 -0.89 0.79
C ARG A 64 -8.26 -0.59 -0.13
N GLU A 65 -8.05 0.28 -1.12
CA GLU A 65 -9.10 0.73 -2.05
C GLU A 65 -9.28 -0.20 -3.25
N LYS A 66 -8.37 -1.17 -3.43
CA LYS A 66 -8.40 -2.15 -4.53
C LYS A 66 -8.45 -1.48 -5.90
N GLN A 67 -7.77 -0.34 -6.03
CA GLN A 67 -7.62 0.33 -7.31
C GLN A 67 -6.70 -0.50 -8.22
N GLU A 68 -7.04 -0.54 -9.51
CA GLU A 68 -6.17 -1.10 -10.55
C GLU A 68 -4.80 -0.41 -10.55
N VAL A 69 -3.72 -1.20 -10.54
CA VAL A 69 -2.34 -0.71 -10.45
C VAL A 69 -2.03 0.26 -11.58
N GLU A 70 -2.37 -0.08 -12.83
CA GLU A 70 -2.15 0.80 -13.98
C GLU A 70 -2.85 2.14 -13.82
N ARG A 71 -4.12 2.12 -13.38
CA ARG A 71 -4.89 3.36 -13.17
C ARG A 71 -4.27 4.22 -12.07
N PHE A 72 -3.78 3.62 -11.00
CA PHE A 72 -3.09 4.34 -9.92
C PHE A 72 -1.82 4.99 -10.43
N VAL A 73 -0.96 4.24 -11.12
CA VAL A 73 0.30 4.78 -11.66
C VAL A 73 0.03 5.94 -12.62
N LEU A 74 -0.96 5.83 -13.51
CA LEU A 74 -1.32 6.92 -14.43
C LEU A 74 -1.89 8.17 -13.73
N SER A 75 -2.39 8.03 -12.49
CA SER A 75 -2.88 9.15 -11.68
C SER A 75 -1.78 9.88 -10.90
N LEU A 76 -0.59 9.30 -10.83
CA LEU A 76 0.56 9.87 -10.13
C LEU A 76 1.14 11.07 -10.88
N THR A 77 1.92 11.90 -10.15
CA THR A 77 2.73 12.95 -10.76
C THR A 77 3.83 12.33 -11.64
N PRO A 78 4.40 13.07 -12.62
CA PRO A 78 5.47 12.54 -13.45
C PRO A 78 6.69 12.05 -12.65
N ASP A 79 7.04 12.74 -11.56
CA ASP A 79 8.15 12.34 -10.70
C ASP A 79 7.85 11.03 -9.95
N ASP A 80 6.64 10.92 -9.39
CA ASP A 80 6.17 9.68 -8.74
C ASP A 80 6.08 8.51 -9.74
N GLN A 81 5.70 8.77 -10.99
CA GLN A 81 5.67 7.73 -12.04
C GLN A 81 7.08 7.21 -12.35
N MET A 82 8.08 8.08 -12.40
CA MET A 82 9.48 7.69 -12.60
C MET A 82 9.99 6.87 -11.41
N GLU A 83 9.67 7.29 -10.18
CA GLU A 83 10.00 6.54 -8.97
C GLU A 83 9.35 5.14 -8.99
N PHE A 84 8.06 5.06 -9.32
CA PHE A 84 7.36 3.78 -9.45
C PHE A 84 7.97 2.90 -10.55
N ALA A 85 8.31 3.48 -11.71
CA ALA A 85 8.93 2.76 -12.82
C ALA A 85 10.29 2.16 -12.45
N ALA A 86 11.06 2.82 -11.59
CA ALA A 86 12.35 2.30 -11.11
C ALA A 86 12.20 0.99 -10.32
N VAL A 87 11.06 0.77 -9.65
CA VAL A 87 10.81 -0.42 -8.83
C VAL A 87 10.21 -1.58 -9.63
N VAL A 88 9.68 -1.33 -10.83
CA VAL A 88 9.05 -2.36 -11.67
C VAL A 88 10.01 -3.52 -11.97
N GLY A 89 11.30 -3.23 -12.21
CA GLY A 89 12.32 -4.27 -12.43
C GLY A 89 12.52 -5.19 -11.23
N ASP A 90 12.53 -4.63 -10.02
CA ASP A 90 12.64 -5.38 -8.78
C ASP A 90 11.39 -6.23 -8.54
N MET A 91 10.21 -5.69 -8.82
CA MET A 91 8.93 -6.42 -8.72
C MET A 91 8.88 -7.62 -9.66
N PHE A 92 9.38 -7.48 -10.91
CA PHE A 92 9.49 -8.61 -11.83
C PHE A 92 10.48 -9.66 -11.32
N THR A 93 11.61 -9.22 -10.77
CA THR A 93 12.60 -10.13 -10.18
C THR A 93 11.98 -10.94 -9.02
N CYS A 94 11.12 -10.32 -8.21
CA CYS A 94 10.38 -10.99 -7.15
C CYS A 94 9.43 -12.08 -7.65
N LYS A 95 8.74 -11.88 -8.79
CA LYS A 95 7.85 -12.89 -9.38
C LYS A 95 8.61 -14.07 -10.00
N LEU A 96 9.85 -13.83 -10.43
CA LEU A 96 10.71 -14.85 -11.03
C LEU A 96 11.53 -15.62 -9.99
N ALA A 97 11.60 -15.15 -8.74
CA ALA A 97 12.33 -15.82 -7.68
C ALA A 97 11.66 -17.15 -7.33
N PRO A 98 12.39 -18.27 -7.29
CA PRO A 98 11.83 -19.56 -6.89
C PRO A 98 11.34 -19.49 -5.44
N GLU A 99 10.20 -20.13 -5.15
CA GLU A 99 9.71 -20.28 -3.78
C GLU A 99 10.78 -20.98 -2.95
N LYS A 100 11.34 -20.29 -1.96
CA LYS A 100 12.20 -20.95 -0.97
C LYS A 100 11.35 -21.92 -0.15
N ASP A 101 11.53 -23.22 -0.39
CA ASP A 101 11.03 -24.33 0.43
C ASP A 101 11.46 -24.23 1.90
#